data_AF-A0A8T2N1Q0-F1
#
_entry.id   AF-A0A8T2N1Q0-F1
#
_cell.length_a   1.000
_cell.length_b   1.000
_cell.length_c   1.000
_cell.angle_alpha   90.00
_cell.angle_beta   90.00
_cell.angle_gamma   90.00
#
_symmetry.space_group_name_H-M   'P 1'
#
loop_
_entity.id
_entity.type
_entity.pdbx_description
1 polymer ?
#
loop_
_entity_poly.entity_id
_entity_poly.type
_entity_poly.pdbx_seq_one_letter_code
_entity_poly.pdbx_strand_id
1 'polypeptide(L)' 'MTWPQIDYVDAAYENKAKDIAYLFQGTKFWGVRGYMTLPGYPKYISELGFPDWVTKIDAAVYVPTTRKTLFFVGSRYWR' A
#
# COMPACT_ATOMS: atom_id res chain seq x y z
N MET A 1 -9.62 -17.52 2.98
CA MET A 1 -8.19 -17.59 3.35
C MET A 1 -7.61 -16.19 3.29
N THR A 2 -6.72 -15.82 4.21
CA THR A 2 -6.14 -14.48 4.38
C THR A 2 -4.60 -14.53 4.26
N TRP A 3 -3.94 -13.38 4.15
CA TRP A 3 -2.47 -13.30 4.25
C TRP A 3 -2.06 -13.40 5.72
N PRO A 4 -1.36 -14.47 6.16
CA PRO A 4 -1.15 -14.75 7.59
C PRO A 4 -0.31 -13.71 8.34
N GLN A 5 0.42 -12.85 7.63
CA GLN A 5 1.27 -11.80 8.20
C GLN A 5 0.58 -10.43 8.28
N ILE A 6 -0.71 -10.36 7.93
CA ILE A 6 -1.50 -9.13 7.88
C ILE A 6 -2.72 -9.34 8.77
N ASP A 7 -2.77 -8.61 9.89
CA ASP A 7 -3.84 -8.71 10.88
C ASP A 7 -5.05 -7.86 10.48
N TYR A 8 -4.79 -6.68 9.89
CA TYR A 8 -5.79 -5.75 9.40
C TYR A 8 -5.21 -4.90 8.27
N VAL A 9 -6.08 -4.16 7.57
CA VAL A 9 -5.69 -3.31 6.43
C VAL A 9 -6.22 -1.90 6.68
N ASP A 10 -5.33 -0.92 6.74
CA ASP A 10 -5.68 0.49 6.81
C ASP A 10 -6.07 1.02 5.43
N ALA A 11 -5.29 0.64 4.41
CA ALA A 11 -5.49 1.04 3.02
C ALA A 11 -5.02 -0.05 2.06
N ALA A 12 -5.54 -0.03 0.84
CA ALA A 12 -5.08 -0.93 -0.21
C ALA A 12 -5.24 -0.30 -1.60
N TYR A 13 -4.40 -0.69 -2.55
CA TYR A 13 -4.64 -0.45 -3.96
C TYR A 13 -4.19 -1.64 -4.81
N GLU A 14 -4.78 -1.78 -6.00
CA GLU A 14 -4.39 -2.80 -6.96
C GLU A 14 -3.80 -2.17 -8.21
N ASN A 15 -2.63 -2.67 -8.64
CA ASN A 15 -2.13 -2.44 -9.98
C ASN A 15 -2.52 -3.63 -10.87
N LYS A 16 -3.71 -3.54 -11.47
CA LYS A 16 -4.28 -4.60 -12.32
C LYS A 16 -3.36 -5.00 -13.49
N ALA A 17 -2.60 -4.06 -14.04
CA ALA A 17 -1.69 -4.35 -15.15
C ALA A 17 -0.52 -5.26 -14.75
N LYS A 18 -0.17 -5.31 -13.46
CA LYS A 18 0.91 -6.15 -12.93
C LYS A 18 0.41 -7.36 -12.13
N ASP A 19 -0.91 -7.46 -11.94
CA ASP A 19 -1.54 -8.43 -11.05
C ASP A 19 -0.89 -8.41 -9.65
N ILE A 20 -0.84 -7.21 -9.05
CA ILE A 20 -0.29 -6.99 -7.71
C ILE A 20 -1.23 -6.08 -6.94
N ALA A 21 -1.63 -6.52 -5.74
CA ALA A 21 -2.24 -5.66 -4.74
C ALA A 21 -1.20 -5.21 -3.71
N TYR A 22 -1.36 -4.00 -3.20
CA TYR A 22 -0.56 -3.46 -2.12
C TYR A 22 -1.47 -3.20 -0.92
N LEU A 23 -1.11 -3.76 0.22
CA LEU A 23 -1.88 -3.72 1.46
C LEU A 23 -1.07 -2.98 2.52
N PHE A 24 -1.68 -2.04 3.24
CA PHE A 24 -1.02 -1.20 4.23
C PHE A 24 -1.53 -1.53 5.63
N GLN A 25 -0.62 -1.69 6.60
CA GLN A 25 -0.91 -1.87 8.03
C GLN A 25 0.12 -1.07 8.84
N GLY A 26 -0.34 0.00 9.48
CA GLY A 26 0.50 0.97 10.18
C GLY A 26 1.61 1.52 9.28
N THR A 27 2.86 1.40 9.74
CA THR A 27 4.04 1.89 9.03
C THR A 27 4.56 0.94 7.96
N LYS A 28 3.89 -0.19 7.73
CA LYS A 28 4.33 -1.24 6.80
C LYS A 28 3.33 -1.47 5.69
N PHE A 29 3.83 -1.98 4.57
CA PHE A 29 2.99 -2.44 3.48
C PHE A 29 3.53 -3.71 2.84
N TRP A 30 2.65 -4.47 2.19
CA TRP A 30 2.93 -5.74 1.52
C TRP A 30 2.50 -5.63 0.06
N GLY A 31 3.37 -6.03 -0.86
CA GLY A 31 2.96 -6.38 -2.22
C GLY A 31 2.54 -7.85 -2.24
N VAL A 32 1.36 -8.14 -2.78
CA VAL A 32 0.81 -9.50 -2.85
C VAL A 32 0.34 -9.81 -4.27
N ARG A 33 0.51 -11.07 -4.69
CA ARG A 33 -0.04 -11.61 -5.93
C ARG A 33 -0.83 -12.87 -5.59
N GLY A 34 -2.15 -12.79 -5.74
CA GLY A 34 -3.06 -13.79 -5.18
C GLY A 34 -2.77 -13.98 -3.69
N TYR A 35 -2.45 -15.20 -3.27
CA TYR A 35 -2.17 -15.54 -1.87
C TYR A 35 -0.70 -15.44 -1.47
N MET A 36 0.18 -15.04 -2.40
CA MET A 36 1.62 -14.95 -2.15
C MET A 36 2.04 -13.52 -1.84
N THR A 37 2.77 -13.34 -0.74
CA THR A 37 3.53 -12.13 -0.48
C THR A 37 4.75 -12.08 -1.40
N LEU A 38 4.98 -10.94 -2.05
CA LEU A 38 6.15 -10.75 -2.90
C LEU A 38 7.45 -10.74 -2.07
N PRO A 39 8.58 -11.23 -2.62
CA PRO A 39 9.87 -11.17 -1.94
C PRO A 39 10.26 -9.73 -1.56
N GLY A 40 10.87 -9.57 -0.39
CA GLY A 40 11.31 -8.27 0.13
C GLY A 40 10.22 -7.43 0.80
N TYR A 41 9.04 -8.00 1.03
CA TYR A 41 7.98 -7.42 1.86
C TYR A 41 7.90 -8.09 3.24
N PRO A 42 7.39 -7.39 4.28
CA PRO A 42 6.90 -6.02 4.25
C PRO A 42 8.01 -4.98 4.07
N LYS A 43 7.61 -3.83 3.51
CA LYS A 43 8.43 -2.62 3.38
C LYS A 43 7.87 -1.51 4.27
N TYR A 44 8.70 -0.52 4.60
CA TYR A 44 8.23 0.65 5.35
C TYR A 44 7.60 1.69 4.43
N ILE A 45 6.52 2.34 4.86
CA ILE A 45 5.89 3.40 4.06
C ILE A 45 6.83 4.58 3.81
N SER A 46 7.84 4.82 4.65
CA SER A 46 8.89 5.83 4.41
C SER A 46 9.68 5.56 3.11
N GLU A 47 9.77 4.32 2.64
CA GLU A 47 10.36 3.97 1.34
C GLU A 47 9.56 4.53 0.15
N LEU A 48 8.29 4.93 0.37
CA LEU A 48 7.46 5.60 -0.63
C LEU A 48 7.66 7.13 -0.65
N GLY A 49 8.57 7.66 0.18
CA GLY A 49 8.90 9.09 0.22
C GLY A 49 7.98 9.93 1.10
N PHE A 50 7.22 9.32 2.01
CA PHE A 50 6.46 10.06 3.01
C PHE A 50 7.41 10.69 4.06
N PRO A 51 7.06 11.86 4.62
CA PRO A 51 7.74 12.41 5.78
C PRO A 51 7.68 11.46 7.00
N ASP A 52 8.68 11.54 7.88
CA ASP A 52 8.82 10.63 9.04
C ASP A 52 7.64 10.67 10.05
N TRP A 53 6.86 11.76 10.05
CA TRP A 53 5.68 11.88 10.91
C TRP A 53 4.46 11.10 10.39
N VAL A 54 4.49 10.62 9.14
CA VAL A 54 3.42 9.78 8.58
C VAL A 54 3.60 8.36 9.08
N THR A 55 2.69 7.91 9.95
CA THR A 55 2.76 6.58 10.58
C THR A 55 1.73 5.59 10.04
N LYS A 56 0.80 6.05 9.20
CA LYS A 56 -0.21 5.22 8.51
C LYS A 56 -0.74 5.92 7.26
N ILE A 57 -1.34 5.15 6.37
CA ILE A 57 -2.06 5.62 5.18
C ILE A 57 -3.55 5.32 5.37
N ASP A 58 -4.41 6.33 5.22
CA ASP A 58 -5.85 6.18 5.46
C ASP A 58 -6.60 5.65 4.23
N ALA A 59 -6.10 5.94 3.02
CA ALA A 59 -6.61 5.37 1.77
C ALA A 59 -5.55 5.39 0.68
N ALA A 60 -5.64 4.48 -0.28
CA ALA A 60 -4.80 4.44 -1.47
C ALA A 60 -5.62 4.09 -2.71
N VAL A 61 -5.28 4.67 -3.86
CA VAL A 61 -5.96 4.34 -5.13
C VAL A 61 -4.97 4.43 -6.29
N TYR A 62 -4.97 3.39 -7.13
CA TYR A 62 -4.27 3.45 -8.41
C TYR A 62 -5.17 4.05 -9.48
N VAL A 63 -4.68 5.05 -10.19
CA VAL A 63 -5.41 5.75 -11.27
C VAL A 63 -4.83 5.28 -12.61
N PRO A 64 -5.54 4.39 -13.35
CA PRO A 64 -4.99 3.77 -14.56
C PRO A 64 -4.67 4.77 -15.67
N THR A 65 -5.47 5.83 -15.80
CA THR A 65 -5.31 6.86 -16.85
C THR A 65 -4.01 7.65 -16.69
N THR A 66 -3.60 7.94 -15.46
CA THR A 66 -2.35 8.65 -15.18
C THR A 66 -1.20 7.72 -14.79
N ARG A 67 -1.48 6.42 -14.58
CA ARG A 67 -0.56 5.42 -14.03
C ARG A 67 0.09 5.82 -12.69
N LYS A 68 -0.61 6.64 -11.91
CA LYS A 68 -0.15 7.11 -10.59
C LYS A 68 -0.95 6.45 -9.49
N THR A 69 -0.34 6.33 -8.32
CA THR A 69 -1.04 5.95 -7.10
C THR A 69 -1.20 7.18 -6.25
N LEU A 70 -2.42 7.46 -5.82
CA LEU A 70 -2.71 8.52 -4.85
C LEU A 70 -2.81 7.89 -3.46
N PHE A 71 -2.19 8.54 -2.49
CA PHE A 71 -2.24 8.14 -1.08
C PHE A 71 -2.82 9.27 -0.25
N PHE A 72 -3.70 8.96 0.69
CA PHE A 72 -4.39 9.93 1.53
C PHE A 72 -3.98 9.73 3.00
N VAL A 73 -3.61 10.82 3.67
CA VAL A 73 -3.26 10.85 5.11
C VAL A 73 -3.92 12.09 5.72
N GLY A 74 -4.89 11.88 6.59
CA GLY A 74 -5.75 12.93 7.13
C GLY A 74 -6.42 13.74 6.01
N SER A 75 -6.18 15.05 6.00
CA SER A 75 -6.70 15.98 4.98
C SER A 75 -5.73 16.23 3.81
N ARG A 76 -4.65 15.45 3.69
CA ARG A 76 -3.61 15.61 2.67
C ARG A 76 -3.52 14.39 1.76
N TYR A 77 -2.98 14.57 0.56
CA TYR A 77 -2.68 13.49 -0.35
C TYR A 77 -1.30 13.62 -1.03
N TRP A 78 -0.75 12.48 -1.46
CA TRP A 78 0.52 12.33 -2.18
C TRP A 78 0.28 11.60 -3.50
N ARG A 79 1.20 11.76 -4.46
CA ARG A 79 1.10 11.23 -5.83
C ARG A 79 2.41 10.62 -6.32
#